data_AF-A0A6J7CLQ5-F1
#
_entry.id   AF-A0A6J7CLQ5-F1
#
_cell.length_a   1.000
_cell.length_b   1.000
_cell.length_c   1.000
_cell.angle_alpha   90.00
_cell.angle_beta   90.00
_cell.angle_gamma   90.00
#
_symmetry.space_group_name_H-M   'P 1'
#
loop_
_entity.id
_entity.type
_entity.pdbx_description
1 polymer ?
#
loop_
_entity_poly.entity_id
_entity_poly.type
_entity_poly.pdbx_seq_one_letter_code
_entity_poly.pdbx_strand_id
1 'polypeptide(L)' 'MRLGAKDTKARAAEIYLKKLEDYVQPEMDPRMKQELDEFVAKRKSQLD' A
#
# COMPACT_ATOMS: atom_id res chain seq x y z
N MET A 1 14.92 17.92 27.80
CA MET A 1 14.93 17.62 26.35
C MET A 1 14.92 18.93 25.58
N ARG A 2 15.84 19.12 24.64
CA ARG A 2 15.93 20.32 23.79
C ARG A 2 14.70 20.38 22.88
N LEU A 3 13.84 21.39 23.09
CA LEU A 3 12.79 21.94 22.23
C LEU A 3 12.54 21.21 20.89
N GLY A 4 11.42 20.48 20.77
CA GLY A 4 10.83 20.09 19.47
C GLY A 4 11.21 18.72 18.88
N ALA A 5 11.94 17.86 19.60
CA ALA A 5 12.25 16.52 19.09
C ALA A 5 11.02 15.59 19.17
N LYS A 6 10.38 15.33 18.01
CA LYS A 6 9.35 14.30 17.87
C LYS A 6 9.85 12.96 18.41
N ASP A 7 9.01 12.21 19.11
CA ASP A 7 9.37 10.85 19.50
C ASP A 7 9.51 9.93 18.27
N THR A 8 10.07 8.73 18.46
CA THR A 8 10.31 7.80 17.36
C THR A 8 9.03 7.39 16.64
N LYS A 9 7.91 7.25 17.35
CA LYS A 9 6.61 6.88 16.78
C LYS A 9 6.06 8.01 15.91
N ALA A 10 6.12 9.25 16.40
CA ALA A 10 5.71 10.44 15.65
C ALA A 10 6.54 10.61 14.37
N ARG A 11 7.86 10.41 14.44
CA ARG A 11 8.72 10.43 13.24
C ARG A 11 8.40 9.30 12.26
N ALA A 12 8.21 8.09 12.76
CA ALA A 12 7.83 6.95 11.91
C ALA A 12 6.49 7.20 11.21
N ALA A 13 5.54 7.84 11.91
CA ALA A 13 4.24 8.19 11.35
C ALA A 13 4.35 9.11 10.13
N GLU A 14 5.13 10.18 10.27
CA GLU A 14 5.35 11.13 9.19
C GLU A 14 6.05 10.49 7.99
N ILE A 15 7.03 9.61 8.24
CA ILE A 15 7.75 8.93 7.19
C ILE A 15 6.83 7.99 6.41
N TYR A 16 6.02 7.15 7.07
CA TYR A 16 5.18 6.21 6.33
C TYR A 16 4.05 6.93 5.59
N LEU A 17 3.46 7.98 6.19
CA LEU A 17 2.41 8.77 5.54
C LEU A 17 2.95 9.43 4.28
N LYS A 18 4.12 10.08 4.35
CA LYS A 18 4.76 10.68 3.18
C LYS A 18 5.10 9.65 2.11
N LYS A 19 5.59 8.46 2.49
CA LYS A 19 5.86 7.38 1.55
C LYS A 19 4.62 6.88 0.80
N LEU A 20 3.47 6.89 1.46
CA LEU A 20 2.19 6.51 0.84
C LEU A 20 1.66 7.62 -0.06
N GLU A 21 1.81 8.88 0.35
CA GLU A 21 1.45 10.05 -0.47
C GLU A 21 2.28 10.11 -1.76
N ASP A 22 3.59 9.86 -1.66
CA ASP A 22 4.52 9.86 -2.79
C ASP A 22 4.48 8.55 -3.60
N TYR A 23 3.66 7.56 -3.21
CA TYR A 23 3.65 6.25 -3.86
C TYR A 23 2.98 6.30 -5.23
N VAL A 24 3.75 5.95 -6.25
CA VAL A 24 3.24 5.66 -7.59
C VAL A 24 3.30 4.16 -7.81
N GLN A 25 2.14 3.56 -8.09
CA GLN A 25 2.08 2.14 -8.44
C GLN A 25 2.90 1.88 -9.72
N PRO A 26 3.82 0.91 -9.74
CA PRO A 26 4.54 0.53 -10.94
C PRO A 26 3.58 0.12 -12.06
N GLU A 27 3.98 0.38 -13.30
CA GLU A 27 3.23 -0.06 -14.47
C GLU A 27 3.09 -1.59 -14.47
N MET A 28 1.88 -2.06 -14.80
CA MET A 28 1.54 -3.48 -14.94
C MET A 28 0.76 -3.66 -16.24
N ASP A 29 1.02 -4.75 -16.98
CA ASP A 29 0.24 -5.09 -18.18
C ASP A 29 -1.26 -5.18 -17.79
N PRO A 30 -2.13 -4.38 -18.42
CA PRO A 30 -3.56 -4.39 -18.12
C PRO A 30 -4.20 -5.78 -18.25
N ARG A 31 -3.71 -6.63 -19.17
CA ARG A 31 -4.21 -8.00 -19.35
C ARG A 31 -3.85 -8.87 -18.16
N MET A 32 -2.61 -8.80 -17.68
CA MET A 32 -2.20 -9.53 -16.48
C MET A 32 -3.01 -9.08 -15.26
N LYS A 33 -3.27 -7.78 -15.12
CA LYS A 33 -4.13 -7.27 -14.03
C LYS A 33 -5.52 -7.90 -14.08
N GLN A 34 -6.14 -7.91 -15.25
CA GLN A 34 -7.47 -8.47 -15.44
C GLN A 34 -7.52 -9.96 -15.11
N GLU A 35 -6.55 -10.74 -15.61
CA GLU A 35 -6.47 -12.19 -15.33
C GLU A 35 -6.33 -12.49 -13.83
N LEU A 36 -5.53 -11.69 -13.11
CA LEU A 36 -5.39 -11.80 -11.66
C LEU A 36 -6.69 -11.46 -10.93
N ASP A 37 -7.37 -10.38 -11.32
CA ASP A 37 -8.65 -9.97 -10.74
C ASP A 37 -9.72 -11.06 -10.93
N GLU A 38 -9.82 -11.65 -12.13
CA GLU A 38 -10.73 -12.76 -12.46
C GLU A 38 -10.42 -14.03 -11.65
N PHE A 39 -9.14 -14.39 -11.55
CA PHE A 39 -8.70 -15.53 -10.76
C PHE A 39 -9.09 -15.38 -9.28
N VAL A 40 -8.80 -14.22 -8.69
CA VAL A 40 -9.13 -13.93 -7.28
C VAL A 40 -10.64 -13.98 -7.06
N ALA A 41 -11.45 -13.41 -7.97
CA ALA A 41 -12.91 -13.46 -7.88
C ALA A 41 -13.43 -14.90 -7.89
N LYS A 42 -12.95 -15.73 -8.83
CA LYS A 42 -13.31 -17.15 -8.93
C LYS A 42 -12.93 -17.94 -7.67
N ARG A 43 -11.77 -17.65 -7.07
CA ARG A 43 -11.33 -18.36 -5.85
C ARG A 43 -12.17 -17.99 -4.64
N LYS A 44 -12.54 -16.71 -4.49
CA LYS A 44 -13.42 -16.26 -3.41
C LYS A 44 -14.78 -16.94 -3.48
N SER A 45 -15.37 -17.03 -4.66
CA SER A 45 -16.68 -17.68 -4.85
C SER A 45 -16.69 -19.20 -4.62
N GLN A 46 -15.53 -19.83 -4.44
CA GLN A 46 -15.40 -21.26 -4.12
C GLN A 46 -15.19 -21.52 -2.63
N LEU A 47 -15.05 -20.46 -1.83
CA LEU A 47 -14.81 -20.51 -0.39
C LEU A 47 -16.03 -20.09 0.44
N ASP A 48 -17.04 -19.51 -0.21
CA ASP A 48 -18.38 -19.27 0.34
C ASP A 48 -19.28 -20.50 0.15
#